data_AF-A0A355DRM1-F1
#
_entry.id   AF-A0A355DRM1-F1
#
_cell.length_a   1.000
_cell.length_b   1.000
_cell.length_c   1.000
_cell.angle_alpha   90.00
_cell.angle_beta   90.00
_cell.angle_gamma   90.00
#
_symmetry.space_group_name_H-M   'P 1'
#
loop_
_entity.id
_entity.type
_entity.pdbx_description
1 polymer ?
#
loop_
_entity_poly.entity_id
_entity_poly.type
_entity_poly.pdbx_seq_one_letter_code
_entity_poly.pdbx_strand_id
1 'polypeptide(L)'
;MAKLSCDKRASDEANKSMANEQHFALLKQGVETWNQWRENNDHILVDLSGADLSRANLNEANLRMANLNHADLRMANLTDADLTGADLTGADLRGVNLRGATLNLAELDQADLSGAHLMLVNLIEANLTSVNLSEANLKVANLTGANLSDANLRMANLSGANVSIANLKMANLTDANFRMANLTGANLEGTQALDTNFNKSILTGACLQNWQTNNSTELKDVICDYVYLRLDQQERRPIEGKFTPGEFSKLWRSLNTSNLIVNHQAPSVPDYPINHSPSLQNVPEPAIEISQHSQPIEYYTPPNTPVAVVEIPEPSQPIKYYTPPPNMPTPVVEIPQQFQPQSEKLFKNISASNLPKEVMEVEQLLQQLDDHLSQSKWSEVATEIQALLQELTQACPINTPLEKVIVVAAAIKQIESKPLLKSKVVKAMQQGGADDLKKLVNHPLINILVPALEGW
;
A
#
# COMPACT_ATOMS: atom_id res chain seq x y z
N MET A 1 -34.00 20.33 -37.52
CA MET A 1 -33.99 19.81 -36.14
C MET A 1 -32.91 18.76 -35.86
N ALA A 2 -32.24 18.16 -36.85
CA ALA A 2 -31.19 17.15 -36.60
C ALA A 2 -29.80 17.71 -36.16
N LYS A 3 -29.51 19.01 -36.39
CA LYS A 3 -28.23 19.63 -35.95
C LYS A 3 -28.19 20.01 -34.47
N LEU A 4 -29.33 20.33 -33.86
CA LEU A 4 -29.44 20.71 -32.43
C LEU A 4 -29.35 19.51 -31.46
N SER A 5 -29.40 18.28 -31.97
CA SER A 5 -29.32 17.06 -31.15
C SER A 5 -27.90 16.49 -31.03
N CYS A 6 -26.99 16.86 -31.95
CA CYS A 6 -25.56 16.52 -31.82
C CYS A 6 -24.84 17.46 -30.86
N ASP A 7 -25.19 18.75 -30.87
CA ASP A 7 -24.58 19.73 -29.96
C ASP A 7 -24.96 19.50 -28.49
N LYS A 8 -26.16 18.93 -28.21
CA LYS A 8 -26.53 18.51 -26.84
C LYS A 8 -25.76 17.29 -26.36
N ARG A 9 -25.46 16.31 -27.24
CA ARG A 9 -24.60 15.17 -26.86
C ARG A 9 -23.14 15.56 -26.68
N ALA A 10 -22.66 16.53 -27.45
CA ALA A 10 -21.32 17.10 -27.26
C ALA A 10 -21.23 18.02 -26.02
N SER A 11 -22.31 18.71 -25.64
CA SER A 11 -22.35 19.52 -24.41
C SER A 11 -22.51 18.68 -23.14
N ASP A 12 -23.19 17.53 -23.24
CA ASP A 12 -23.37 16.62 -22.09
C ASP A 12 -22.10 15.77 -21.85
N GLU A 13 -21.23 15.59 -22.85
CA GLU A 13 -19.86 15.03 -22.68
C GLU A 13 -18.83 16.08 -22.20
N ALA A 14 -19.10 17.37 -22.41
CA ALA A 14 -18.21 18.48 -22.03
C ALA A 14 -18.38 18.97 -20.59
N ASN A 15 -19.26 18.35 -19.80
CA ASN A 15 -19.45 18.64 -18.38
C ASN A 15 -18.89 17.54 -17.46
N LYS A 16 -17.88 16.79 -17.97
CA LYS A 16 -16.96 16.04 -17.10
C LYS A 16 -16.13 17.06 -16.33
N SER A 17 -16.26 17.03 -15.00
CA SER A 17 -15.44 17.78 -14.05
C SER A 17 -14.00 17.90 -14.56
N MET A 18 -13.60 19.10 -14.99
CA MET A 18 -12.23 19.36 -15.42
C MET A 18 -11.44 19.82 -14.22
N ALA A 19 -10.30 19.18 -13.98
CA ALA A 19 -9.34 19.57 -12.97
C ALA A 19 -9.07 21.09 -13.02
N ASN A 20 -8.86 21.69 -11.85
CA ASN A 20 -8.43 23.07 -11.79
C ASN A 20 -7.06 23.20 -12.48
N GLU A 21 -7.00 23.98 -13.55
CA GLU A 21 -5.80 24.13 -14.39
C GLU A 21 -4.58 24.62 -13.59
N GLN A 22 -4.79 25.48 -12.58
CA GLN A 22 -3.70 26.00 -11.75
C GLN A 22 -3.16 24.92 -10.82
N HIS A 23 -4.03 24.14 -10.16
CA HIS A 23 -3.60 23.01 -9.32
C HIS A 23 -2.86 21.96 -10.14
N PHE A 24 -3.39 21.61 -11.31
CA PHE A 24 -2.77 20.65 -12.21
C PHE A 24 -1.42 21.13 -12.73
N ALA A 25 -1.33 22.39 -13.19
CA ALA A 25 -0.08 22.98 -13.68
C ALA A 25 0.97 23.09 -12.56
N LEU A 26 0.55 23.37 -11.32
CA LEU A 26 1.45 23.38 -10.17
C LEU A 26 1.99 21.98 -9.87
N LEU A 27 1.13 20.96 -9.86
CA LEU A 27 1.56 19.58 -9.63
C LEU A 27 2.53 19.09 -10.71
N LYS A 28 2.33 19.51 -11.97
CA LYS A 28 3.25 19.22 -13.09
C LYS A 28 4.64 19.85 -12.95
N GLN A 29 4.81 20.88 -12.12
CA GLN A 29 6.13 21.47 -11.84
C GLN A 29 7.00 20.55 -10.97
N GLY A 30 6.40 19.58 -10.29
CA GLY A 30 7.09 18.56 -9.51
C GLY A 30 6.60 18.48 -8.07
N VAL A 31 6.82 17.32 -7.44
CA VAL A 31 6.33 17.05 -6.08
C VAL A 31 6.91 18.00 -5.04
N GLU A 32 8.17 18.42 -5.18
CA GLU A 32 8.78 19.37 -4.24
C GLU A 32 8.06 20.72 -4.25
N THR A 33 7.85 21.30 -5.44
CA THR A 33 7.10 22.54 -5.61
C THR A 33 5.66 22.41 -5.13
N TRP A 34 5.02 21.29 -5.43
CA TRP A 34 3.68 20.97 -4.94
C TRP A 34 3.61 20.92 -3.41
N ASN A 35 4.52 20.20 -2.78
CA ASN A 35 4.56 20.03 -1.33
C ASN A 35 4.86 21.36 -0.61
N GLN A 36 5.81 22.16 -1.10
CA GLN A 36 6.10 23.51 -0.57
C GLN A 36 4.88 24.44 -0.67
N TRP A 37 4.13 24.35 -1.76
CA TRP A 37 2.88 25.09 -1.88
C TRP A 37 1.84 24.57 -0.87
N ARG A 38 1.66 23.26 -0.74
CA ARG A 38 0.72 22.64 0.20
C ARG A 38 1.02 22.98 1.66
N GLU A 39 2.28 23.14 2.04
CA GLU A 39 2.66 23.60 3.40
C GLU A 39 2.06 24.96 3.76
N ASN A 40 1.90 25.84 2.78
CA ASN A 40 1.35 27.19 2.97
C ASN A 40 -0.14 27.29 2.59
N ASN A 41 -0.72 26.22 2.04
CA ASN A 41 -2.05 26.21 1.42
C ASN A 41 -2.86 24.96 1.83
N ASP A 42 -2.69 24.49 3.06
CA ASP A 42 -3.35 23.30 3.61
C ASP A 42 -4.89 23.41 3.64
N HIS A 43 -5.40 24.62 3.79
CA HIS A 43 -6.82 24.98 3.78
C HIS A 43 -7.42 25.03 2.37
N ILE A 44 -6.61 25.01 1.31
CA ILE A 44 -7.11 25.04 -0.07
C ILE A 44 -7.58 23.65 -0.47
N LEU A 45 -8.85 23.59 -0.88
CA LEU A 45 -9.43 22.40 -1.49
C LEU A 45 -8.83 22.22 -2.89
N VAL A 46 -8.01 21.18 -3.01
CA VAL A 46 -7.37 20.82 -4.28
C VAL A 46 -8.35 20.07 -5.14
N ASP A 47 -8.49 20.53 -6.38
CA ASP A 47 -9.29 19.88 -7.42
C ASP A 47 -8.42 19.44 -8.59
N LEU A 48 -8.27 18.13 -8.70
CA LEU A 48 -7.58 17.36 -9.73
C LEU A 48 -8.54 16.34 -10.36
N SER A 49 -9.85 16.56 -10.28
CA SER A 49 -10.86 15.66 -10.83
C SER A 49 -10.70 15.49 -12.34
N GLY A 50 -10.80 14.26 -12.83
CA GLY A 50 -10.63 13.94 -14.25
C GLY A 50 -9.22 14.21 -14.82
N ALA A 51 -8.24 14.58 -13.98
CA ALA A 51 -6.89 14.90 -14.45
C ALA A 51 -6.19 13.68 -15.06
N ASP A 52 -5.43 13.90 -16.14
CA ASP A 52 -4.48 12.91 -16.65
C ASP A 52 -3.15 13.00 -15.88
N LEU A 53 -3.04 12.12 -14.89
CA LEU A 53 -1.87 11.89 -14.06
C LEU A 53 -1.25 10.51 -14.36
N SER A 54 -1.58 9.92 -15.52
CA SER A 54 -1.06 8.62 -15.90
C SER A 54 0.47 8.67 -15.99
N ARG A 55 1.13 7.67 -15.40
CA ARG A 55 2.61 7.57 -15.30
C ARG A 55 3.30 8.75 -14.61
N ALA A 56 2.56 9.62 -13.92
CA ALA A 56 3.15 10.72 -13.19
C ALA A 56 4.04 10.22 -12.05
N ASN A 57 5.12 10.93 -11.76
CA ASN A 57 5.90 10.71 -10.56
C ASN A 57 5.36 11.61 -9.44
N LEU A 58 4.63 11.03 -8.52
CA LEU A 58 3.94 11.65 -7.38
C LEU A 58 4.44 11.06 -6.05
N ASN A 59 5.67 10.53 -6.02
CA ASN A 59 6.31 9.99 -4.83
C ASN A 59 6.32 11.02 -3.71
N GLU A 60 5.84 10.66 -2.51
CA GLU A 60 5.76 11.54 -1.33
C GLU A 60 4.89 12.79 -1.51
N ALA A 61 4.01 12.83 -2.52
CA ALA A 61 3.13 13.97 -2.73
C ALA A 61 2.09 14.11 -1.61
N ASN A 62 1.90 15.35 -1.11
CA ASN A 62 0.81 15.70 -0.20
C ASN A 62 -0.47 15.97 -1.01
N LEU A 63 -1.28 14.94 -1.17
CA LEU A 63 -2.59 14.96 -1.84
C LEU A 63 -3.75 14.83 -0.84
N ARG A 64 -3.53 15.19 0.43
CA ARG A 64 -4.56 15.13 1.49
C ARG A 64 -5.81 15.90 1.07
N MET A 65 -6.97 15.30 1.21
CA MET A 65 -8.26 15.90 0.86
C MET A 65 -8.36 16.41 -0.59
N ALA A 66 -7.49 15.96 -1.50
CA ALA A 66 -7.59 16.33 -2.91
C ALA A 66 -8.78 15.62 -3.54
N ASN A 67 -9.54 16.34 -4.37
CA ASN A 67 -10.51 15.75 -5.28
C ASN A 67 -9.76 15.20 -6.50
N LEU A 68 -9.69 13.87 -6.61
CA LEU A 68 -9.12 13.08 -7.70
C LEU A 68 -10.22 12.20 -8.35
N ASN A 69 -11.49 12.59 -8.18
CA ASN A 69 -12.62 11.87 -8.72
C ASN A 69 -12.47 11.68 -10.23
N HIS A 70 -12.62 10.44 -10.71
CA HIS A 70 -12.41 10.06 -12.11
C HIS A 70 -11.04 10.42 -12.73
N ALA A 71 -10.02 10.73 -11.93
CA ALA A 71 -8.68 10.99 -12.45
C ALA A 71 -8.05 9.71 -13.06
N ASP A 72 -7.20 9.89 -14.07
CA ASP A 72 -6.38 8.82 -14.63
C ASP A 72 -5.03 8.80 -13.93
N LEU A 73 -4.79 7.80 -13.10
CA LEU A 73 -3.58 7.57 -12.32
C LEU A 73 -2.87 6.27 -12.73
N ARG A 74 -3.20 5.73 -13.91
CA ARG A 74 -2.64 4.47 -14.40
C ARG A 74 -1.11 4.51 -14.40
N MET A 75 -0.51 3.49 -13.82
CA MET A 75 0.96 3.34 -13.75
C MET A 75 1.69 4.53 -13.10
N ALA A 76 0.99 5.41 -12.37
CA ALA A 76 1.62 6.50 -11.63
C ALA A 76 2.43 5.96 -10.45
N ASN A 77 3.46 6.70 -10.03
CA ASN A 77 4.22 6.40 -8.83
C ASN A 77 3.76 7.31 -7.69
N LEU A 78 2.99 6.75 -6.75
CA LEU A 78 2.50 7.38 -5.52
C LEU A 78 3.13 6.73 -4.27
N THR A 79 4.35 6.19 -4.40
CA THR A 79 5.08 5.62 -3.27
C THR A 79 5.15 6.65 -2.13
N ASP A 80 4.83 6.21 -0.91
CA ASP A 80 4.84 7.01 0.32
C ASP A 80 4.06 8.36 0.25
N ALA A 81 3.14 8.55 -0.72
CA ALA A 81 2.29 9.73 -0.82
C ALA A 81 1.24 9.79 0.31
N ASP A 82 0.81 10.99 0.68
CA ASP A 82 -0.28 11.21 1.63
C ASP A 82 -1.57 11.64 0.90
N LEU A 83 -2.52 10.72 0.82
CA LEU A 83 -3.84 10.85 0.22
C LEU A 83 -4.94 10.76 1.30
N THR A 84 -4.62 11.08 2.56
CA THR A 84 -5.60 11.03 3.66
C THR A 84 -6.83 11.86 3.31
N GLY A 85 -8.01 11.23 3.32
CA GLY A 85 -9.29 11.88 3.00
C GLY A 85 -9.47 12.32 1.55
N ALA A 86 -8.61 11.88 0.61
CA ALA A 86 -8.77 12.21 -0.81
C ALA A 86 -10.01 11.51 -1.40
N ASP A 87 -10.66 12.16 -2.37
CA ASP A 87 -11.73 11.56 -3.17
C ASP A 87 -11.14 10.99 -4.47
N LEU A 88 -11.06 9.67 -4.56
CA LEU A 88 -10.62 8.89 -5.73
C LEU A 88 -11.79 8.10 -6.34
N THR A 89 -13.04 8.51 -6.06
CA THR A 89 -14.24 7.83 -6.56
C THR A 89 -14.17 7.68 -8.08
N GLY A 90 -14.32 6.44 -8.56
CA GLY A 90 -14.27 6.10 -9.97
C GLY A 90 -12.96 6.44 -10.70
N ALA A 91 -11.85 6.66 -9.98
CA ALA A 91 -10.53 6.91 -10.56
C ALA A 91 -9.94 5.63 -11.17
N ASP A 92 -9.12 5.81 -12.20
CA ASP A 92 -8.41 4.71 -12.87
C ASP A 92 -6.97 4.62 -12.33
N LEU A 93 -6.75 3.65 -11.44
CA LEU A 93 -5.51 3.43 -10.70
C LEU A 93 -4.80 2.13 -11.15
N ARG A 94 -5.10 1.63 -12.36
CA ARG A 94 -4.55 0.34 -12.82
C ARG A 94 -3.02 0.36 -12.85
N GLY A 95 -2.41 -0.64 -12.21
CA GLY A 95 -0.96 -0.77 -12.10
C GLY A 95 -0.26 0.37 -11.35
N VAL A 96 -0.99 1.20 -10.60
CA VAL A 96 -0.40 2.28 -9.80
C VAL A 96 0.55 1.70 -8.73
N ASN A 97 1.61 2.43 -8.41
CA ASN A 97 2.47 2.11 -7.27
C ASN A 97 2.13 2.99 -6.07
N LEU A 98 1.42 2.43 -5.10
CA LEU A 98 0.99 3.05 -3.83
C LEU A 98 1.72 2.45 -2.62
N ARG A 99 2.91 1.87 -2.84
CA ARG A 99 3.69 1.22 -1.78
C ARG A 99 3.94 2.21 -0.63
N GLY A 100 3.51 1.86 0.58
CA GLY A 100 3.68 2.69 1.79
C GLY A 100 2.85 3.98 1.85
N ALA A 101 2.00 4.25 0.85
CA ALA A 101 1.15 5.42 0.83
C ALA A 101 0.10 5.41 1.95
N THR A 102 -0.39 6.59 2.32
CA THR A 102 -1.45 6.75 3.32
C THR A 102 -2.74 7.24 2.67
N LEU A 103 -3.77 6.40 2.70
CA LEU A 103 -5.12 6.61 2.15
C LEU A 103 -6.19 6.44 3.24
N ASN A 104 -5.84 6.78 4.49
CA ASN A 104 -6.81 6.71 5.58
C ASN A 104 -8.00 7.63 5.27
N LEU A 105 -9.22 7.16 5.54
CA LEU A 105 -10.47 7.90 5.27
C LEU A 105 -10.66 8.34 3.81
N ALA A 106 -9.90 7.79 2.86
CA ALA A 106 -10.07 8.12 1.45
C ALA A 106 -11.33 7.46 0.87
N GLU A 107 -11.96 8.13 -0.09
CA GLU A 107 -13.09 7.61 -0.85
C GLU A 107 -12.58 7.00 -2.16
N LEU A 108 -12.76 5.69 -2.35
CA LEU A 108 -12.33 4.92 -3.52
C LEU A 108 -13.49 4.10 -4.11
N ASP A 109 -14.74 4.53 -3.87
CA ASP A 109 -15.91 3.84 -4.42
C ASP A 109 -15.78 3.68 -5.94
N GLN A 110 -15.95 2.46 -6.43
CA GLN A 110 -15.85 2.09 -7.85
C GLN A 110 -14.51 2.40 -8.53
N ALA A 111 -13.44 2.70 -7.79
CA ALA A 111 -12.12 2.90 -8.38
C ALA A 111 -11.53 1.58 -8.92
N ASP A 112 -10.67 1.67 -9.95
CA ASP A 112 -9.98 0.52 -10.53
C ASP A 112 -8.51 0.47 -10.12
N LEU A 113 -8.19 -0.31 -9.09
CA LEU A 113 -6.83 -0.61 -8.61
C LEU A 113 -6.33 -1.98 -9.09
N SER A 114 -6.83 -2.52 -10.21
CA SER A 114 -6.37 -3.82 -10.69
C SER A 114 -4.87 -3.81 -11.01
N GLY A 115 -4.17 -4.85 -10.54
CA GLY A 115 -2.71 -4.97 -10.63
C GLY A 115 -1.91 -3.92 -9.85
N ALA A 116 -2.53 -3.12 -8.96
CA ALA A 116 -1.83 -2.09 -8.19
C ALA A 116 -0.82 -2.68 -7.18
N HIS A 117 0.25 -1.93 -6.91
CA HIS A 117 1.24 -2.24 -5.88
C HIS A 117 0.90 -1.47 -4.59
N LEU A 118 0.32 -2.16 -3.62
CA LEU A 118 -0.26 -1.60 -2.38
C LEU A 118 0.45 -2.15 -1.12
N MET A 119 1.67 -2.68 -1.26
CA MET A 119 2.39 -3.25 -0.12
C MET A 119 2.63 -2.16 0.93
N LEU A 120 2.34 -2.46 2.21
CA LEU A 120 2.42 -1.53 3.35
C LEU A 120 1.52 -0.29 3.27
N VAL A 121 0.53 -0.25 2.38
CA VAL A 121 -0.40 0.87 2.29
C VAL A 121 -1.26 0.97 3.56
N ASN A 122 -1.60 2.20 3.98
CA ASN A 122 -2.60 2.44 5.02
C ASN A 122 -3.92 2.87 4.38
N LEU A 123 -4.99 2.13 4.65
CA LEU A 123 -6.37 2.32 4.17
C LEU A 123 -7.34 2.29 5.35
N ILE A 124 -6.93 2.80 6.52
CA ILE A 124 -7.75 2.75 7.74
C ILE A 124 -9.03 3.54 7.48
N GLU A 125 -10.18 2.91 7.73
CA GLU A 125 -11.51 3.49 7.55
C GLU A 125 -11.76 4.08 6.14
N ALA A 126 -11.00 3.64 5.12
CA ALA A 126 -11.23 4.04 3.74
C ALA A 126 -12.50 3.39 3.18
N ASN A 127 -13.21 4.11 2.32
CA ASN A 127 -14.33 3.55 1.56
C ASN A 127 -13.82 2.95 0.25
N LEU A 128 -13.89 1.63 0.13
CA LEU A 128 -13.46 0.82 -1.00
C LEU A 128 -14.66 0.04 -1.59
N THR A 129 -15.86 0.58 -1.47
CA THR A 129 -17.08 -0.08 -1.96
C THR A 129 -17.00 -0.29 -3.47
N SER A 130 -17.34 -1.50 -3.93
CA SER A 130 -17.29 -1.88 -5.35
C SER A 130 -15.94 -1.65 -6.04
N VAL A 131 -14.84 -1.54 -5.28
CA VAL A 131 -13.51 -1.30 -5.84
C VAL A 131 -13.02 -2.54 -6.60
N ASN A 132 -12.28 -2.33 -7.69
CA ASN A 132 -11.57 -3.42 -8.36
C ASN A 132 -10.12 -3.50 -7.86
N LEU A 133 -9.81 -4.52 -7.05
CA LEU A 133 -8.47 -4.83 -6.54
C LEU A 133 -7.94 -6.16 -7.11
N SER A 134 -8.47 -6.64 -8.24
CA SER A 134 -8.01 -7.91 -8.79
C SER A 134 -6.52 -7.90 -9.11
N GLU A 135 -5.82 -8.96 -8.77
CA GLU A 135 -4.37 -9.13 -8.97
C GLU A 135 -3.50 -8.09 -8.21
N ALA A 136 -4.08 -7.27 -7.35
CA ALA A 136 -3.34 -6.27 -6.60
C ALA A 136 -2.48 -6.89 -5.48
N ASN A 137 -1.36 -6.26 -5.16
CA ASN A 137 -0.46 -6.69 -4.08
C ASN A 137 -0.64 -5.81 -2.84
N LEU A 138 -1.48 -6.26 -1.88
CA LEU A 138 -1.74 -5.61 -0.58
C LEU A 138 -1.00 -6.28 0.58
N LYS A 139 0.16 -6.88 0.32
CA LYS A 139 0.94 -7.57 1.35
C LYS A 139 1.29 -6.62 2.50
N VAL A 140 0.98 -7.05 3.73
CA VAL A 140 1.18 -6.25 4.98
C VAL A 140 0.49 -4.87 4.92
N ALA A 141 -0.58 -4.71 4.13
CA ALA A 141 -1.40 -3.50 4.14
C ALA A 141 -2.23 -3.39 5.44
N ASN A 142 -2.63 -2.17 5.79
CA ASN A 142 -3.52 -1.90 6.92
C ASN A 142 -4.87 -1.38 6.42
N LEU A 143 -5.88 -2.25 6.40
CA LEU A 143 -7.27 -1.99 6.01
C LEU A 143 -8.21 -2.02 7.22
N THR A 144 -7.73 -1.63 8.41
CA THR A 144 -8.55 -1.65 9.63
C THR A 144 -9.80 -0.80 9.43
N GLY A 145 -10.98 -1.39 9.60
CA GLY A 145 -12.26 -0.69 9.51
C GLY A 145 -12.64 -0.22 8.11
N ALA A 146 -11.88 -0.59 7.07
CA ALA A 146 -12.18 -0.21 5.71
C ALA A 146 -13.48 -0.87 5.22
N ASN A 147 -14.20 -0.18 4.34
CA ASN A 147 -15.41 -0.72 3.71
C ASN A 147 -15.09 -1.28 2.32
N LEU A 148 -14.94 -2.59 2.19
CA LEU A 148 -14.73 -3.32 0.94
C LEU A 148 -16.00 -4.07 0.48
N SER A 149 -17.20 -3.59 0.81
CA SER A 149 -18.42 -4.24 0.33
C SER A 149 -18.47 -4.29 -1.18
N ASP A 150 -18.86 -5.43 -1.74
CA ASP A 150 -18.95 -5.70 -3.18
C ASP A 150 -17.62 -5.55 -3.95
N ALA A 151 -16.47 -5.47 -3.25
CA ALA A 151 -15.16 -5.36 -3.88
C ALA A 151 -14.76 -6.62 -4.66
N ASN A 152 -14.02 -6.44 -5.75
CA ASN A 152 -13.37 -7.53 -6.48
C ASN A 152 -11.90 -7.66 -6.03
N LEU A 153 -11.59 -8.69 -5.24
CA LEU A 153 -10.25 -9.02 -4.73
C LEU A 153 -9.68 -10.29 -5.37
N ARG A 154 -10.20 -10.71 -6.54
CA ARG A 154 -9.78 -11.95 -7.19
C ARG A 154 -8.26 -11.95 -7.42
N MET A 155 -7.58 -13.04 -7.04
CA MET A 155 -6.12 -13.20 -7.15
C MET A 155 -5.29 -12.13 -6.41
N ALA A 156 -5.90 -11.32 -5.54
CA ALA A 156 -5.16 -10.32 -4.78
C ALA A 156 -4.29 -10.96 -3.69
N ASN A 157 -3.13 -10.37 -3.41
CA ASN A 157 -2.25 -10.82 -2.34
C ASN A 157 -2.42 -9.94 -1.10
N LEU A 158 -3.14 -10.42 -0.08
CA LEU A 158 -3.35 -9.79 1.22
C LEU A 158 -2.55 -10.49 2.33
N SER A 159 -1.46 -11.20 1.99
CA SER A 159 -0.70 -11.94 3.00
C SER A 159 -0.14 -11.01 4.08
N GLY A 160 -0.38 -11.36 5.34
CA GLY A 160 0.01 -10.55 6.49
C GLY A 160 -0.73 -9.21 6.64
N ALA A 161 -1.74 -8.92 5.82
CA ALA A 161 -2.49 -7.67 5.92
C ALA A 161 -3.34 -7.62 7.21
N ASN A 162 -3.54 -6.41 7.74
CA ASN A 162 -4.51 -6.18 8.79
C ASN A 162 -5.84 -5.75 8.19
N VAL A 163 -6.84 -6.63 8.23
CA VAL A 163 -8.19 -6.44 7.69
C VAL A 163 -9.22 -6.55 8.83
N SER A 164 -8.78 -6.29 10.07
CA SER A 164 -9.66 -6.36 11.24
C SER A 164 -10.79 -5.35 11.13
N ILE A 165 -11.98 -5.72 11.60
CA ILE A 165 -13.22 -4.93 11.62
C ILE A 165 -13.64 -4.35 10.26
N ALA A 166 -13.00 -4.77 9.15
CA ALA A 166 -13.36 -4.34 7.81
C ALA A 166 -14.68 -4.98 7.37
N ASN A 167 -15.41 -4.26 6.53
CA ASN A 167 -16.60 -4.79 5.88
C ASN A 167 -16.25 -5.39 4.53
N LEU A 168 -16.25 -6.71 4.38
CA LEU A 168 -16.01 -7.42 3.12
C LEU A 168 -17.31 -8.00 2.53
N LYS A 169 -18.48 -7.54 2.99
CA LYS A 169 -19.78 -8.07 2.57
C LYS A 169 -19.86 -8.21 1.05
N MET A 170 -20.27 -9.38 0.56
CA MET A 170 -20.44 -9.71 -0.86
C MET A 170 -19.16 -9.60 -1.73
N ALA A 171 -17.99 -9.38 -1.14
CA ALA A 171 -16.74 -9.27 -1.91
C ALA A 171 -16.35 -10.60 -2.57
N ASN A 172 -15.70 -10.51 -3.72
CA ASN A 172 -15.12 -11.65 -4.43
C ASN A 172 -13.65 -11.84 -4.04
N LEU A 173 -13.37 -12.90 -3.28
CA LEU A 173 -12.04 -13.27 -2.77
C LEU A 173 -11.45 -14.47 -3.52
N THR A 174 -12.02 -14.86 -4.66
CA THR A 174 -11.61 -16.05 -5.41
C THR A 174 -10.11 -16.01 -5.72
N ASP A 175 -9.39 -17.10 -5.45
CA ASP A 175 -7.92 -17.20 -5.60
C ASP A 175 -7.08 -16.18 -4.80
N ALA A 176 -7.69 -15.40 -3.89
CA ALA A 176 -6.96 -14.42 -3.10
C ALA A 176 -6.09 -15.09 -2.02
N ASN A 177 -5.03 -14.40 -1.61
CA ASN A 177 -4.11 -14.88 -0.57
C ASN A 177 -4.25 -14.05 0.71
N PHE A 178 -4.94 -14.57 1.71
CA PHE A 178 -5.09 -14.03 3.07
C PHE A 178 -4.18 -14.74 4.09
N ARG A 179 -3.12 -15.42 3.64
CA ARG A 179 -2.23 -16.14 4.53
C ARG A 179 -1.63 -15.20 5.60
N MET A 180 -1.75 -15.57 6.86
CA MET A 180 -1.32 -14.75 8.02
C MET A 180 -2.02 -13.38 8.15
N ALA A 181 -3.10 -13.12 7.41
CA ALA A 181 -3.85 -11.88 7.55
C ALA A 181 -4.65 -11.87 8.87
N ASN A 182 -4.87 -10.68 9.43
CA ASN A 182 -5.75 -10.47 10.56
C ASN A 182 -7.14 -10.07 10.08
N LEU A 183 -8.14 -10.95 10.20
CA LEU A 183 -9.55 -10.67 9.90
C LEU A 183 -10.40 -10.63 11.17
N THR A 184 -9.81 -10.28 12.31
CA THR A 184 -10.54 -10.21 13.59
C THR A 184 -11.74 -9.27 13.45
N GLY A 185 -12.95 -9.76 13.74
CA GLY A 185 -14.18 -8.96 13.66
C GLY A 185 -14.60 -8.53 12.25
N ALA A 186 -13.97 -9.02 11.19
CA ALA A 186 -14.33 -8.66 9.82
C ALA A 186 -15.71 -9.21 9.44
N ASN A 187 -16.46 -8.47 8.61
CA ASN A 187 -17.71 -8.95 8.04
C ASN A 187 -17.46 -9.64 6.70
N LEU A 188 -17.50 -10.97 6.67
CA LEU A 188 -17.35 -11.79 5.44
C LEU A 188 -18.70 -12.28 4.90
N GLU A 189 -19.81 -11.64 5.29
CA GLU A 189 -21.15 -12.02 4.86
C GLU A 189 -21.24 -12.14 3.33
N GLY A 190 -21.67 -13.29 2.83
CA GLY A 190 -21.91 -13.50 1.40
C GLY A 190 -20.66 -13.50 0.52
N THR A 191 -19.46 -13.43 1.10
CA THR A 191 -18.21 -13.42 0.32
C THR A 191 -18.02 -14.70 -0.49
N GLN A 192 -17.47 -14.56 -1.68
CA GLN A 192 -17.03 -15.67 -2.53
C GLN A 192 -15.55 -15.94 -2.27
N ALA A 193 -15.25 -16.93 -1.44
CA ALA A 193 -13.89 -17.28 -1.03
C ALA A 193 -13.46 -18.66 -1.56
N LEU A 194 -13.69 -18.86 -2.85
CA LEU A 194 -13.32 -20.06 -3.59
C LEU A 194 -11.81 -20.09 -3.84
N ASP A 195 -11.15 -21.21 -3.56
CA ASP A 195 -9.70 -21.36 -3.78
C ASP A 195 -8.85 -20.33 -3.01
N THR A 196 -9.44 -19.64 -2.03
CA THR A 196 -8.78 -18.60 -1.23
C THR A 196 -7.86 -19.22 -0.17
N ASN A 197 -6.67 -18.64 0.01
CA ASN A 197 -5.73 -19.08 1.03
C ASN A 197 -5.91 -18.29 2.34
N PHE A 198 -6.49 -18.91 3.37
CA PHE A 198 -6.59 -18.33 4.72
C PHE A 198 -5.60 -18.98 5.70
N ASN A 199 -4.56 -19.68 5.24
CA ASN A 199 -3.67 -20.38 6.14
C ASN A 199 -3.05 -19.44 7.17
N LYS A 200 -3.07 -19.82 8.45
CA LYS A 200 -2.54 -19.03 9.57
C LYS A 200 -3.17 -17.66 9.75
N SER A 201 -4.30 -17.36 9.09
CA SER A 201 -5.04 -16.13 9.30
C SER A 201 -5.74 -16.14 10.67
N ILE A 202 -6.22 -14.97 11.09
CA ILE A 202 -7.00 -14.82 12.32
C ILE A 202 -8.42 -14.49 11.93
N LEU A 203 -9.37 -15.32 12.35
CA LEU A 203 -10.81 -15.15 12.05
C LEU A 203 -11.66 -14.93 13.30
N THR A 204 -11.04 -14.70 14.45
CA THR A 204 -11.76 -14.49 15.72
C THR A 204 -12.76 -13.35 15.60
N GLY A 205 -14.03 -13.61 15.92
CA GLY A 205 -15.13 -12.65 15.88
C GLY A 205 -15.62 -12.28 14.48
N ALA A 206 -15.10 -12.91 13.41
CA ALA A 206 -15.58 -12.65 12.06
C ALA A 206 -17.04 -13.13 11.87
N CYS A 207 -17.80 -12.42 11.03
CA CYS A 207 -19.12 -12.85 10.57
C CYS A 207 -18.97 -13.66 9.29
N LEU A 208 -19.44 -14.91 9.28
CA LEU A 208 -19.34 -15.86 8.17
C LEU A 208 -20.71 -16.25 7.59
N GLN A 209 -21.72 -15.39 7.77
CA GLN A 209 -23.06 -15.64 7.22
C GLN A 209 -23.00 -15.80 5.70
N ASN A 210 -23.56 -16.88 5.15
CA ASN A 210 -23.53 -17.17 3.72
C ASN A 210 -22.10 -17.18 3.11
N TRP A 211 -21.08 -17.51 3.89
CA TRP A 211 -19.70 -17.55 3.41
C TRP A 211 -19.50 -18.71 2.43
N GLN A 212 -19.16 -18.38 1.18
CA GLN A 212 -19.07 -19.35 0.09
C GLN A 212 -17.62 -19.83 -0.04
N THR A 213 -17.38 -21.11 0.18
CA THR A 213 -16.05 -21.74 0.12
C THR A 213 -16.13 -23.07 -0.62
N ASN A 214 -15.00 -23.60 -1.09
CA ASN A 214 -14.94 -24.90 -1.76
C ASN A 214 -13.86 -25.80 -1.13
N ASN A 215 -13.62 -26.97 -1.73
CA ASN A 215 -12.64 -27.93 -1.22
C ASN A 215 -11.18 -27.45 -1.35
N SER A 216 -10.93 -26.47 -2.22
CA SER A 216 -9.60 -25.87 -2.40
C SER A 216 -9.33 -24.71 -1.43
N THR A 217 -10.37 -24.12 -0.82
CA THR A 217 -10.21 -23.05 0.18
C THR A 217 -9.33 -23.54 1.35
N GLU A 218 -8.19 -22.88 1.57
CA GLU A 218 -7.18 -23.35 2.51
C GLU A 218 -7.37 -22.73 3.90
N LEU A 219 -7.65 -23.58 4.90
CA LEU A 219 -7.89 -23.18 6.30
C LEU A 219 -6.90 -23.80 7.29
N LYS A 220 -5.68 -24.12 6.86
CA LYS A 220 -4.67 -24.75 7.72
C LYS A 220 -4.16 -23.75 8.75
N ASP A 221 -4.10 -24.18 10.01
CA ASP A 221 -3.56 -23.40 11.14
C ASP A 221 -4.26 -22.04 11.36
N VAL A 222 -5.52 -21.88 10.92
CA VAL A 222 -6.33 -20.70 11.22
C VAL A 222 -6.46 -20.53 12.74
N ILE A 223 -6.23 -19.29 13.20
CA ILE A 223 -6.43 -18.89 14.59
C ILE A 223 -7.84 -18.33 14.72
N CYS A 224 -8.70 -19.02 15.44
CA CYS A 224 -10.07 -18.60 15.61
C CYS A 224 -10.56 -19.03 16.98
N ASP A 225 -10.88 -18.08 17.86
CA ASP A 225 -11.51 -18.38 19.14
C ASP A 225 -13.02 -18.59 18.96
N TYR A 226 -13.67 -17.79 18.12
CA TYR A 226 -15.09 -17.88 17.81
C TYR A 226 -15.42 -17.14 16.52
N VAL A 227 -16.60 -17.40 15.95
CA VAL A 227 -17.18 -16.69 14.80
C VAL A 227 -18.67 -16.46 15.01
N TYR A 228 -19.27 -15.64 14.16
CA TYR A 228 -20.71 -15.45 14.08
C TYR A 228 -21.23 -15.96 12.74
N LEU A 229 -22.38 -16.63 12.74
CA LEU A 229 -23.00 -17.17 11.53
C LEU A 229 -24.14 -16.29 11.01
N ARG A 230 -24.43 -15.20 11.71
CA ARG A 230 -25.38 -14.15 11.31
C ARG A 230 -24.86 -12.76 11.67
N LEU A 231 -25.35 -11.77 10.93
CA LEU A 231 -25.17 -10.35 11.23
C LEU A 231 -25.51 -10.00 12.69
N ASP A 232 -25.00 -8.86 13.14
CA ASP A 232 -25.18 -8.34 14.50
C ASP A 232 -24.73 -9.30 15.60
N GLN A 233 -23.67 -10.06 15.32
CA GLN A 233 -23.04 -10.99 16.25
C GLN A 233 -23.99 -12.11 16.72
N GLN A 234 -24.94 -12.50 15.87
CA GLN A 234 -25.85 -13.59 16.15
C GLN A 234 -25.24 -14.95 15.76
N GLU A 235 -25.78 -16.02 16.34
CA GLU A 235 -25.33 -17.41 16.11
C GLU A 235 -23.81 -17.61 16.32
N ARG A 236 -23.29 -17.20 17.48
CA ARG A 236 -21.91 -17.45 17.85
C ARG A 236 -21.56 -18.95 17.81
N ARG A 237 -20.38 -19.28 17.28
CA ARG A 237 -19.78 -20.62 17.34
C ARG A 237 -18.33 -20.54 17.84
N PRO A 238 -17.91 -21.39 18.80
CA PRO A 238 -18.78 -22.26 19.60
C PRO A 238 -19.81 -21.42 20.38
N ILE A 239 -20.91 -22.03 20.82
CA ILE A 239 -21.97 -21.30 21.55
C ILE A 239 -21.38 -20.63 22.80
N GLU A 240 -20.49 -21.34 23.49
CA GLU A 240 -19.70 -20.85 24.61
C GLU A 240 -18.24 -21.25 24.47
N GLY A 241 -17.34 -20.55 25.16
CA GLY A 241 -15.91 -20.84 25.15
C GLY A 241 -15.21 -20.47 23.85
N LYS A 242 -14.10 -21.17 23.55
CA LYS A 242 -13.24 -20.95 22.38
C LYS A 242 -13.08 -22.24 21.60
N PHE A 243 -12.96 -22.17 20.28
CA PHE A 243 -12.51 -23.32 19.52
C PHE A 243 -11.12 -23.76 19.99
N THR A 244 -10.92 -25.07 20.04
CA THR A 244 -9.58 -25.65 20.19
C THR A 244 -8.81 -25.56 18.85
N PRO A 245 -7.46 -25.57 18.86
CA PRO A 245 -6.68 -25.49 17.63
C PRO A 245 -7.12 -26.50 16.56
N GLY A 246 -7.47 -25.99 15.38
CA GLY A 246 -7.92 -26.80 14.23
C GLY A 246 -9.38 -27.25 14.29
N GLU A 247 -10.13 -26.99 15.35
CA GLU A 247 -11.56 -27.33 15.45
C GLU A 247 -12.40 -26.52 14.45
N PHE A 248 -12.14 -25.20 14.35
CA PHE A 248 -12.76 -24.34 13.35
C PHE A 248 -12.61 -24.90 11.93
N SER A 249 -11.38 -25.24 11.53
CA SER A 249 -11.10 -25.76 10.19
C SER A 249 -11.72 -27.14 9.93
N LYS A 250 -11.95 -27.95 10.98
CA LYS A 250 -12.67 -29.23 10.86
C LYS A 250 -14.18 -29.01 10.70
N LEU A 251 -14.76 -28.11 11.50
CA LEU A 251 -16.17 -27.73 11.40
C LEU A 251 -16.49 -27.21 10.00
N TRP A 252 -15.67 -26.32 9.45
CA TRP A 252 -15.96 -25.74 8.14
C TRP A 252 -15.82 -26.76 7.00
N ARG A 253 -14.83 -27.64 7.08
CA ARG A 253 -14.71 -28.75 6.14
C ARG A 253 -15.91 -29.69 6.21
N SER A 254 -16.42 -30.01 7.39
CA SER A 254 -17.58 -30.90 7.52
C SER A 254 -18.86 -30.27 6.97
N LEU A 255 -19.04 -28.96 7.14
CA LEU A 255 -20.14 -28.20 6.54
C LEU A 255 -20.07 -28.20 5.00
N ASN A 256 -18.87 -28.13 4.41
CA ASN A 256 -18.68 -28.18 2.95
C ASN A 256 -18.77 -29.59 2.35
N THR A 257 -18.31 -30.63 3.06
CA THR A 257 -18.35 -32.02 2.56
C THR A 257 -19.72 -32.68 2.70
N SER A 258 -20.50 -32.20 3.65
CA SER A 258 -21.90 -32.58 3.74
C SER A 258 -22.59 -31.79 2.64
N ASN A 259 -23.05 -32.42 1.57
CA ASN A 259 -24.06 -31.86 0.65
C ASN A 259 -25.40 -31.58 1.39
N LEU A 260 -25.36 -31.10 2.63
CA LEU A 260 -26.36 -30.20 3.15
C LEU A 260 -26.22 -28.94 2.30
N ILE A 261 -27.00 -28.92 1.24
CA ILE A 261 -27.62 -27.70 0.75
C ILE A 261 -28.12 -26.97 2.02
N VAL A 262 -27.30 -26.08 2.57
CA VAL A 262 -27.83 -24.89 3.21
C VAL A 262 -28.68 -24.29 2.11
N ASN A 263 -29.99 -24.34 2.27
CA ASN A 263 -30.94 -23.80 1.30
C ASN A 263 -30.58 -22.33 1.03
N HIS A 264 -29.73 -22.13 0.03
CA HIS A 264 -29.59 -20.90 -0.71
C HIS A 264 -30.87 -20.76 -1.53
N GLN A 265 -31.92 -20.22 -0.91
CA GLN A 265 -32.87 -19.45 -1.69
C GLN A 265 -32.31 -18.04 -1.84
N ALA A 266 -31.41 -17.87 -2.80
CA ALA A 266 -31.39 -16.62 -3.54
C ALA A 266 -32.64 -16.64 -4.44
N PRO A 267 -33.44 -15.57 -4.50
CA PRO A 267 -34.44 -15.46 -5.54
C PRO A 267 -33.70 -15.53 -6.89
N SER A 268 -34.12 -16.48 -7.72
CA SER A 268 -33.74 -16.55 -9.12
C SER A 268 -33.83 -15.16 -9.74
N VAL A 269 -32.70 -14.64 -10.21
CA VAL A 269 -32.67 -13.50 -11.15
C VAL A 269 -33.52 -13.92 -12.35
N PRO A 270 -34.65 -13.27 -12.63
CA PRO A 270 -35.38 -13.57 -13.85
C PRO A 270 -34.52 -13.06 -15.01
N ASP A 271 -34.28 -13.93 -16.00
CA ASP A 271 -33.86 -13.49 -17.32
C ASP A 271 -34.88 -12.45 -17.82
N TYR A 272 -34.47 -11.19 -17.90
CA TYR A 272 -35.28 -10.16 -18.54
C TYR A 272 -34.96 -10.14 -20.04
N PRO A 273 -35.92 -10.52 -20.91
CA PRO A 273 -35.76 -10.28 -22.33
C PRO A 273 -35.87 -8.78 -22.62
N ILE A 274 -34.92 -8.28 -23.41
CA ILE A 274 -34.96 -6.96 -24.02
C ILE A 274 -36.18 -6.93 -24.95
N ASN A 275 -37.22 -6.16 -24.60
CA ASN A 275 -38.12 -5.60 -25.61
C ASN A 275 -38.91 -4.38 -25.13
N HIS A 276 -38.82 -3.37 -25.99
CA HIS A 276 -39.56 -2.12 -26.16
C HIS A 276 -40.74 -1.77 -25.21
N SER A 277 -40.72 -0.51 -24.77
CA SER A 277 -41.83 0.25 -24.18
C SER A 277 -43.16 0.06 -24.94
N PRO A 278 -44.30 0.21 -24.24
CA PRO A 278 -45.05 1.46 -24.40
C PRO A 278 -45.66 2.02 -23.09
N SER A 279 -45.80 3.34 -23.14
CA SER A 279 -46.45 4.32 -22.25
C SER A 279 -47.87 4.00 -21.77
N LEU A 280 -48.22 4.50 -20.56
CA LEU A 280 -49.44 5.25 -20.15
C LEU A 280 -49.44 5.37 -18.60
N GLN A 281 -49.16 6.55 -18.04
CA GLN A 281 -50.10 7.60 -17.57
C GLN A 281 -50.65 7.43 -16.13
N ASN A 282 -50.33 8.45 -15.32
CA ASN A 282 -51.09 9.09 -14.23
C ASN A 282 -51.56 8.28 -13.00
N VAL A 283 -50.90 8.50 -11.84
CA VAL A 283 -51.48 8.78 -10.49
C VAL A 283 -50.39 9.51 -9.64
N PRO A 284 -50.71 10.50 -8.76
CA PRO A 284 -49.79 11.56 -8.35
C PRO A 284 -48.99 11.29 -7.06
N GLU A 285 -47.82 11.92 -6.95
CA GLU A 285 -46.96 11.96 -5.75
C GLU A 285 -47.45 12.98 -4.71
N PRO A 286 -47.28 12.72 -3.39
CA PRO A 286 -47.48 13.74 -2.36
C PRO A 286 -46.23 14.65 -2.26
N ALA A 287 -46.48 15.96 -2.28
CA ALA A 287 -45.47 17.00 -2.18
C ALA A 287 -44.83 17.10 -0.79
N ILE A 288 -43.51 17.28 -0.75
CA ILE A 288 -42.77 17.78 0.42
C ILE A 288 -42.25 19.18 0.04
N GLU A 289 -42.78 20.20 0.70
CA GLU A 289 -42.30 21.58 0.60
C GLU A 289 -40.97 21.73 1.32
N ILE A 290 -39.95 22.22 0.60
CA ILE A 290 -38.69 22.70 1.18
C ILE A 290 -38.67 24.22 1.00
N SER A 291 -38.77 24.95 2.11
CA SER A 291 -38.68 26.41 2.15
C SER A 291 -37.30 26.89 1.65
N GLN A 292 -37.29 27.59 0.52
CA GLN A 292 -36.14 28.36 0.04
C GLN A 292 -36.16 29.77 0.62
N HIS A 293 -35.34 30.04 1.64
CA HIS A 293 -34.92 31.39 2.00
C HIS A 293 -33.45 31.41 2.39
N SER A 294 -32.59 31.81 1.45
CA SER A 294 -31.35 32.55 1.71
C SER A 294 -30.93 33.22 0.41
N GLN A 295 -30.91 34.55 0.43
CA GLN A 295 -30.64 35.42 -0.72
C GLN A 295 -29.16 35.38 -1.16
N PRO A 296 -28.85 35.80 -2.40
CA PRO A 296 -27.47 35.88 -2.88
C PRO A 296 -26.69 36.97 -2.11
N ILE A 297 -25.51 36.62 -1.60
CA ILE A 297 -24.56 37.61 -1.11
C ILE A 297 -23.82 38.16 -2.35
N GLU A 298 -24.18 39.36 -2.77
CA GLU A 298 -23.38 40.16 -3.70
C GLU A 298 -22.12 40.67 -2.99
N TYR A 299 -20.94 40.25 -3.44
CA TYR A 299 -19.69 40.85 -2.99
C TYR A 299 -19.42 42.13 -3.76
N TYR A 300 -19.52 43.26 -3.05
CA TYR A 300 -19.03 44.56 -3.46
C TYR A 300 -17.48 44.54 -3.57
N THR A 301 -16.93 44.73 -4.76
CA THR A 301 -15.51 45.04 -4.95
C THR A 301 -15.24 46.53 -4.72
N PRO A 302 -14.36 46.93 -3.78
CA PRO A 302 -13.91 48.30 -3.69
C PRO A 302 -12.90 48.63 -4.80
N PRO A 303 -12.99 49.78 -5.48
CA PRO A 303 -12.00 50.22 -6.45
C PRO A 303 -10.78 50.81 -5.72
N ASN A 304 -9.58 50.50 -6.23
CA ASN A 304 -8.25 50.97 -5.82
C ASN A 304 -7.55 50.24 -4.65
N THR A 305 -6.74 49.23 -4.97
CA THR A 305 -5.31 49.12 -4.55
C THR A 305 -4.61 47.96 -5.29
N PRO A 306 -3.27 47.96 -5.44
CA PRO A 306 -2.60 48.07 -6.73
C PRO A 306 -2.28 46.73 -7.41
N VAL A 307 -2.36 46.73 -8.74
CA VAL A 307 -1.76 45.71 -9.61
C VAL A 307 -0.25 45.76 -9.40
N ALA A 308 0.32 44.72 -8.79
CA ALA A 308 1.76 44.46 -8.87
C ALA A 308 2.06 43.95 -10.28
N VAL A 309 2.38 44.88 -11.19
CA VAL A 309 3.07 44.55 -12.44
C VAL A 309 4.49 44.15 -12.05
N VAL A 310 4.75 42.86 -11.93
CA VAL A 310 6.12 42.36 -11.92
C VAL A 310 6.56 42.30 -13.37
N GLU A 311 7.37 43.28 -13.78
CA GLU A 311 8.08 43.26 -15.06
C GLU A 311 8.97 42.01 -15.11
N ILE A 312 8.71 41.13 -16.07
CA ILE A 312 9.58 40.02 -16.42
C ILE A 312 10.81 40.62 -17.12
N PRO A 313 12.03 40.45 -16.60
CA PRO A 313 13.21 40.81 -17.37
C PRO A 313 13.32 39.87 -18.58
N GLU A 314 13.41 40.43 -19.78
CA GLU A 314 13.75 39.69 -21.00
C GLU A 314 15.07 38.91 -20.85
N PRO A 315 15.22 37.78 -21.56
CA PRO A 315 16.30 36.83 -21.33
C PRO A 315 17.66 37.42 -21.70
N SER A 316 18.53 37.55 -20.70
CA SER A 316 19.96 37.76 -20.92
C SER A 316 20.55 36.56 -21.67
N GLN A 317 20.71 36.74 -22.99
CA GLN A 317 21.64 36.13 -23.96
C GLN A 317 22.16 34.68 -23.77
N PRO A 318 22.35 33.94 -24.89
CA PRO A 318 22.66 32.51 -24.88
C PRO A 318 23.98 32.20 -24.17
N ILE A 319 23.94 31.15 -23.34
CA ILE A 319 25.14 30.55 -22.74
C ILE A 319 26.05 30.09 -23.88
N LYS A 320 27.15 30.82 -24.10
CA LYS A 320 28.24 30.40 -24.98
C LYS A 320 29.00 29.27 -24.30
N TYR A 321 28.93 28.07 -24.87
CA TYR A 321 29.83 26.98 -24.49
C TYR A 321 31.27 27.40 -24.82
N TYR A 322 32.07 27.64 -23.78
CA TYR A 322 33.52 27.74 -23.89
C TYR A 322 34.10 26.33 -23.83
N THR A 323 34.62 25.82 -24.95
CA THR A 323 35.59 24.72 -24.95
C THR A 323 36.94 25.25 -24.49
N PRO A 324 37.56 24.73 -23.42
CA PRO A 324 38.91 25.11 -23.03
C PRO A 324 39.95 24.50 -23.98
N PRO A 325 41.08 25.18 -24.24
CA PRO A 325 42.16 24.67 -25.08
C PRO A 325 42.93 23.51 -24.39
N PRO A 326 43.56 22.61 -25.16
CA PRO A 326 44.29 21.48 -24.64
C PRO A 326 45.68 21.92 -24.19
N ASN A 327 45.85 22.20 -22.90
CA ASN A 327 47.10 22.09 -22.11
C ASN A 327 47.03 23.05 -20.92
N MET A 328 46.70 22.54 -19.74
CA MET A 328 47.37 22.83 -18.46
C MET A 328 46.68 22.09 -17.30
N PRO A 329 47.39 21.86 -16.17
CA PRO A 329 47.38 20.61 -15.43
C PRO A 329 46.16 20.43 -14.53
N THR A 330 45.74 19.17 -14.42
CA THR A 330 44.69 18.67 -13.52
C THR A 330 44.86 19.19 -12.09
N PRO A 331 43.82 19.78 -11.48
CA PRO A 331 43.74 19.90 -10.03
C PRO A 331 43.55 18.49 -9.45
N VAL A 332 44.57 18.03 -8.72
CA VAL A 332 44.51 16.84 -7.88
C VAL A 332 43.52 17.14 -6.75
N VAL A 333 42.33 16.55 -6.81
CA VAL A 333 41.44 16.45 -5.65
C VAL A 333 41.91 15.26 -4.83
N GLU A 334 42.26 15.53 -3.58
CA GLU A 334 42.88 14.64 -2.61
C GLU A 334 42.03 13.39 -2.34
N ILE A 335 42.64 12.22 -2.54
CA ILE A 335 42.19 10.96 -1.95
C ILE A 335 42.59 11.01 -0.46
N PRO A 336 41.70 10.68 0.49
CA PRO A 336 42.08 10.55 1.89
C PRO A 336 43.22 9.54 2.04
N GLN A 337 44.38 9.99 2.54
CA GLN A 337 45.50 9.13 2.87
C GLN A 337 45.20 8.28 4.11
N GLN A 338 44.40 7.23 3.96
CA GLN A 338 44.45 6.05 4.82
C GLN A 338 44.11 4.83 3.98
N PHE A 339 45.11 4.35 3.21
CA PHE A 339 45.37 2.96 2.85
C PHE A 339 46.46 2.97 1.77
N GLN A 340 47.70 3.25 2.18
CA GLN A 340 48.86 2.80 1.42
C GLN A 340 49.18 1.36 1.86
N PRO A 341 49.35 0.39 0.93
CA PRO A 341 49.83 -0.93 1.31
C PRO A 341 51.26 -0.80 1.86
N GLN A 342 51.45 -1.15 3.13
CA GLN A 342 52.74 -1.11 3.83
C GLN A 342 53.73 -2.21 3.36
N SER A 343 53.47 -2.88 2.24
CA SER A 343 54.27 -4.03 1.79
C SER A 343 55.73 -3.66 1.45
N GLU A 344 56.03 -2.43 1.04
CA GLU A 344 57.41 -2.02 0.73
C GLU A 344 58.25 -1.59 1.95
N LYS A 345 57.64 -1.37 3.13
CA LYS A 345 58.36 -1.04 4.37
C LYS A 345 58.69 -2.24 5.25
N LEU A 346 58.02 -3.38 5.04
CA LEU A 346 58.23 -4.61 5.82
C LEU A 346 59.55 -5.34 5.49
N PHE A 347 60.10 -5.16 4.29
CA PHE A 347 61.29 -5.93 3.87
C PHE A 347 62.64 -5.26 4.11
N LYS A 348 62.68 -4.03 4.65
CA LYS A 348 63.95 -3.29 4.83
C LYS A 348 64.55 -3.32 6.24
N ASN A 349 63.85 -3.84 7.25
CA ASN A 349 64.31 -3.79 8.65
C ASN A 349 64.08 -5.09 9.46
N ILE A 350 64.21 -6.27 8.83
CA ILE A 350 64.11 -7.54 9.58
C ILE A 350 65.48 -7.86 10.21
N SER A 351 65.64 -7.47 11.48
CA SER A 351 66.67 -8.04 12.37
C SER A 351 66.11 -9.30 13.02
N ALA A 352 66.92 -10.36 13.14
CA ALA A 352 66.53 -11.66 13.73
C ALA A 352 65.95 -11.57 15.16
N SER A 353 66.06 -10.42 15.83
CA SER A 353 65.50 -10.16 17.16
C SER A 353 64.00 -9.84 17.20
N ASN A 354 63.36 -9.51 16.08
CA ASN A 354 61.94 -9.11 16.05
C ASN A 354 61.00 -10.12 15.37
N LEU A 355 61.55 -11.15 14.73
CA LEU A 355 60.82 -12.16 13.96
C LEU A 355 59.63 -12.80 14.71
N PRO A 356 59.71 -13.12 16.01
CA PRO A 356 58.57 -13.70 16.73
C PRO A 356 57.39 -12.74 16.87
N LYS A 357 57.66 -11.44 16.98
CA LYS A 357 56.64 -10.41 17.16
C LYS A 357 55.91 -10.12 15.86
N GLU A 358 56.64 -10.11 14.75
CA GLU A 358 56.11 -9.96 13.40
C GLU A 358 55.32 -11.20 12.95
N VAL A 359 55.77 -12.41 13.32
CA VAL A 359 55.02 -13.65 13.08
C VAL A 359 53.70 -13.66 13.86
N MET A 360 53.70 -13.20 15.12
CA MET A 360 52.48 -13.09 15.93
C MET A 360 51.49 -12.07 15.36
N GLU A 361 51.95 -10.95 14.82
CA GLU A 361 51.08 -9.98 14.12
C GLU A 361 50.47 -10.58 12.84
N VAL A 362 51.25 -11.34 12.06
CA VAL A 362 50.75 -12.02 10.87
C VAL A 362 49.76 -13.13 11.23
N GLU A 363 50.00 -13.91 12.28
CA GLU A 363 49.07 -14.93 12.79
C GLU A 363 47.77 -14.31 13.31
N GLN A 364 47.83 -13.16 13.99
CA GLN A 364 46.63 -12.41 14.38
C GLN A 364 45.83 -11.91 13.17
N LEU A 365 46.51 -11.41 12.14
CA LEU A 365 45.84 -10.95 10.91
C LEU A 365 45.23 -12.11 10.13
N LEU A 366 45.90 -13.27 10.08
CA LEU A 366 45.36 -14.49 9.48
C LEU A 366 44.17 -15.04 10.27
N GLN A 367 44.23 -15.04 11.61
CA GLN A 367 43.10 -15.44 12.45
C GLN A 367 41.91 -14.49 12.28
N GLN A 368 42.13 -13.17 12.21
CA GLN A 368 41.07 -12.21 11.93
C GLN A 368 40.46 -12.42 10.54
N LEU A 369 41.28 -12.79 9.55
CA LEU A 369 40.82 -13.11 8.20
C LEU A 369 40.00 -14.42 8.19
N ASP A 370 40.47 -15.45 8.89
CA ASP A 370 39.75 -16.72 9.05
C ASP A 370 38.44 -16.52 9.82
N ASP A 371 38.42 -15.71 10.87
CA ASP A 371 37.20 -15.34 11.60
C ASP A 371 36.21 -14.60 10.69
N HIS A 372 36.71 -13.71 9.83
CA HIS A 372 35.90 -12.94 8.87
C HIS A 372 35.41 -13.79 7.68
N LEU A 373 36.16 -14.82 7.30
CA LEU A 373 35.76 -15.83 6.31
C LEU A 373 34.82 -16.90 6.92
N SER A 374 34.88 -17.08 8.25
CA SER A 374 34.03 -18.01 9.02
C SER A 374 32.67 -17.41 9.42
N GLN A 375 32.53 -16.08 9.37
CA GLN A 375 31.23 -15.43 9.54
C GLN A 375 30.35 -15.72 8.31
N SER A 376 29.12 -16.18 8.55
CA SER A 376 28.14 -16.38 7.49
C SER A 376 28.04 -15.14 6.59
N LYS A 377 27.91 -15.35 5.27
CA LYS A 377 27.79 -14.31 4.23
C LYS A 377 26.76 -13.21 4.57
N TRP A 378 25.82 -13.49 5.48
CA TRP A 378 24.73 -12.60 5.89
C TRP A 378 24.79 -12.17 7.37
N SER A 379 25.86 -12.50 8.10
CA SER A 379 26.00 -12.22 9.54
C SER A 379 25.80 -10.73 9.88
N GLU A 380 26.39 -9.85 9.07
CA GLU A 380 26.24 -8.40 9.22
C GLU A 380 24.78 -7.96 9.02
N VAL A 381 24.13 -8.43 7.96
CA VAL A 381 22.72 -8.12 7.64
C VAL A 381 21.79 -8.64 8.74
N ALA A 382 22.03 -9.87 9.21
CA ALA A 382 21.28 -10.46 10.30
C ALA A 382 21.44 -9.67 11.60
N THR A 383 22.65 -9.17 11.90
CA THR A 383 22.91 -8.35 13.08
C THR A 383 22.14 -7.04 13.04
N GLU A 384 22.12 -6.36 11.89
CA GLU A 384 21.35 -5.12 11.72
C GLU A 384 19.83 -5.35 11.83
N ILE A 385 19.30 -6.43 11.22
CA ILE A 385 17.89 -6.82 11.36
C ILE A 385 17.54 -7.18 12.81
N GLN A 386 18.42 -7.92 13.50
CA GLN A 386 18.26 -8.31 14.90
C GLN A 386 18.13 -7.08 15.80
N ALA A 387 19.06 -6.13 15.66
CA ALA A 387 19.07 -4.90 16.45
C ALA A 387 17.79 -4.09 16.21
N LEU A 388 17.37 -3.95 14.95
CA LEU A 388 16.15 -3.24 14.58
C LEU A 388 14.89 -3.85 15.21
N LEU A 389 14.76 -5.18 15.12
CA LEU A 389 13.61 -5.88 15.70
C LEU A 389 13.60 -5.78 17.23
N GLN A 390 14.77 -5.86 17.87
CA GLN A 390 14.90 -5.65 19.31
C GLN A 390 14.49 -4.23 19.74
N GLU A 391 14.89 -3.21 18.99
CA GLU A 391 14.51 -1.81 19.25
C GLU A 391 12.98 -1.63 19.14
N LEU A 392 12.39 -2.10 18.05
CA LEU A 392 10.95 -1.94 17.82
C LEU A 392 10.09 -2.72 18.84
N THR A 393 10.57 -3.88 19.32
CA THR A 393 9.87 -4.66 20.34
C THR A 393 10.02 -4.11 21.76
N GLN A 394 10.98 -3.21 21.99
CA GLN A 394 11.02 -2.43 23.24
C GLN A 394 9.95 -1.32 23.25
N ALA A 395 9.66 -0.75 22.07
CA ALA A 395 8.67 0.32 21.93
C ALA A 395 7.23 -0.18 21.77
N CYS A 396 7.03 -1.42 21.29
CA CYS A 396 5.71 -2.01 21.09
C CYS A 396 5.67 -3.47 21.56
N PRO A 397 4.68 -3.89 22.37
CA PRO A 397 4.52 -5.29 22.74
C PRO A 397 4.30 -6.18 21.52
N ILE A 398 4.60 -7.47 21.64
CA ILE A 398 4.42 -8.50 20.58
C ILE A 398 3.60 -9.70 21.07
N ASN A 399 2.70 -9.43 22.01
CA ASN A 399 1.89 -10.43 22.69
C ASN A 399 0.75 -10.93 21.80
N THR A 400 0.22 -10.05 20.95
CA THR A 400 -0.86 -10.39 20.01
C THR A 400 -0.34 -10.57 18.59
N PRO A 401 -1.03 -11.36 17.75
CA PRO A 401 -0.67 -11.44 16.33
C PRO A 401 -0.70 -10.09 15.60
N LEU A 402 -1.64 -9.20 15.96
CA LEU A 402 -1.75 -7.85 15.38
C LEU A 402 -0.50 -7.00 15.71
N GLU A 403 -0.12 -6.98 16.98
CA GLU A 403 1.11 -6.34 17.45
C GLU A 403 2.35 -6.83 16.69
N LYS A 404 2.45 -8.14 16.44
CA LYS A 404 3.54 -8.73 15.65
C LYS A 404 3.56 -8.21 14.20
N VAL A 405 2.40 -8.10 13.55
CA VAL A 405 2.29 -7.56 12.18
C VAL A 405 2.66 -6.09 12.13
N ILE A 406 2.21 -5.29 13.10
CA ILE A 406 2.54 -3.85 13.20
C ILE A 406 4.05 -3.65 13.35
N VAL A 407 4.70 -4.40 14.25
CA VAL A 407 6.16 -4.31 14.45
C VAL A 407 6.91 -4.73 13.20
N VAL A 408 6.45 -5.76 12.47
CA VAL A 408 7.05 -6.16 11.19
C VAL A 408 6.88 -5.08 10.13
N ALA A 409 5.70 -4.48 10.00
CA ALA A 409 5.48 -3.38 9.07
C ALA A 409 6.42 -2.19 9.37
N ALA A 410 6.60 -1.85 10.65
CA ALA A 410 7.53 -0.82 11.09
C ALA A 410 8.99 -1.20 10.79
N ALA A 411 9.39 -2.45 11.01
CA ALA A 411 10.73 -2.94 10.69
C ALA A 411 11.02 -2.83 9.19
N ILE A 412 10.07 -3.23 8.34
CA ILE A 412 10.21 -3.11 6.90
C ILE A 412 10.37 -1.63 6.51
N LYS A 413 9.54 -0.74 7.05
CA LYS A 413 9.64 0.71 6.80
C LYS A 413 11.02 1.27 7.22
N GLN A 414 11.57 0.86 8.36
CA GLN A 414 12.89 1.30 8.82
C GLN A 414 14.06 0.69 8.04
N ILE A 415 13.95 -0.54 7.55
CA ILE A 415 14.93 -1.11 6.62
C ILE A 415 14.94 -0.26 5.34
N GLU A 416 13.77 0.10 4.83
CA GLU A 416 13.66 0.88 3.62
C GLU A 416 14.20 2.30 3.73
N SER A 417 14.04 2.94 4.89
CA SER A 417 14.60 4.27 5.16
C SER A 417 16.13 4.26 5.35
N LYS A 418 16.77 3.08 5.39
CA LYS A 418 18.22 2.91 5.53
C LYS A 418 18.82 2.33 4.23
N PRO A 419 19.27 3.15 3.26
CA PRO A 419 19.63 2.68 1.91
C PRO A 419 20.68 1.57 1.87
N LEU A 420 21.69 1.65 2.74
CA LEU A 420 22.73 0.63 2.85
C LEU A 420 22.17 -0.71 3.37
N LEU A 421 21.35 -0.66 4.42
CA LEU A 421 20.70 -1.85 4.96
C LEU A 421 19.73 -2.45 3.94
N LYS A 422 18.87 -1.63 3.30
CA LYS A 422 17.97 -2.07 2.23
C LYS A 422 18.73 -2.79 1.12
N SER A 423 19.81 -2.19 0.62
CA SER A 423 20.65 -2.78 -0.45
C SER A 423 21.24 -4.13 -0.04
N LYS A 424 21.77 -4.23 1.19
CA LYS A 424 22.29 -5.49 1.74
C LYS A 424 21.20 -6.55 1.87
N VAL A 425 20.02 -6.18 2.35
CA VAL A 425 18.86 -7.07 2.51
C VAL A 425 18.37 -7.59 1.15
N VAL A 426 18.15 -6.70 0.17
CA VAL A 426 17.75 -7.07 -1.19
C VAL A 426 18.76 -8.05 -1.80
N LYS A 427 20.06 -7.73 -1.71
CA LYS A 427 21.12 -8.60 -2.21
C LYS A 427 21.14 -9.96 -1.51
N ALA A 428 20.86 -10.00 -0.21
CA ALA A 428 20.74 -11.24 0.54
C ALA A 428 19.54 -12.07 0.07
N MET A 429 18.37 -11.45 -0.10
CA MET A 429 17.16 -12.13 -0.57
C MET A 429 17.32 -12.71 -1.99
N GLN A 430 17.88 -11.94 -2.93
CA GLN A 430 18.14 -12.38 -4.30
C GLN A 430 19.15 -13.52 -4.41
N GLN A 431 20.10 -13.60 -3.46
CA GLN A 431 21.14 -14.64 -3.43
C GLN A 431 20.76 -15.85 -2.58
N GLY A 432 19.46 -16.04 -2.30
CA GLY A 432 18.95 -17.19 -1.55
C GLY A 432 19.24 -17.14 -0.03
N GLY A 433 19.61 -15.99 0.50
CA GLY A 433 19.96 -15.79 1.91
C GLY A 433 18.78 -15.81 2.87
N ALA A 434 17.54 -15.98 2.40
CA ALA A 434 16.33 -15.94 3.23
C ALA A 434 16.37 -16.96 4.39
N ASP A 435 16.75 -18.21 4.13
CA ASP A 435 16.79 -19.24 5.16
C ASP A 435 17.97 -19.08 6.11
N ASP A 436 19.08 -18.52 5.64
CA ASP A 436 20.22 -18.20 6.49
C ASP A 436 19.91 -17.01 7.39
N LEU A 437 19.23 -15.97 6.88
CA LEU A 437 18.74 -14.86 7.70
C LEU A 437 17.77 -15.35 8.78
N LYS A 438 16.85 -16.28 8.46
CA LYS A 438 15.96 -16.91 9.46
C LYS A 438 16.73 -17.64 10.56
N LYS A 439 17.88 -18.25 10.25
CA LYS A 439 18.72 -18.97 11.22
C LYS A 439 19.60 -18.02 12.05
N LEU A 440 20.12 -16.96 11.43
CA LEU A 440 21.07 -16.04 12.06
C LEU A 440 20.38 -15.00 12.95
N VAL A 441 19.16 -14.59 12.63
CA VAL A 441 18.41 -13.63 13.43
C VAL A 441 17.62 -14.35 14.51
N ASN A 442 18.08 -14.25 15.75
CA ASN A 442 17.39 -14.78 16.93
C ASN A 442 16.28 -13.83 17.43
N HIS A 443 15.20 -13.71 16.66
CA HIS A 443 14.05 -12.89 17.02
C HIS A 443 12.72 -13.58 16.66
N PRO A 444 11.69 -13.56 17.53
CA PRO A 444 10.41 -14.25 17.27
C PRO A 444 9.68 -13.78 16.01
N LEU A 445 9.91 -12.54 15.57
CA LEU A 445 9.30 -11.96 14.36
C LEU A 445 10.02 -12.33 13.06
N ILE A 446 11.19 -12.97 13.08
CA ILE A 446 11.95 -13.23 11.84
C ILE A 446 11.17 -14.10 10.85
N ASN A 447 10.36 -15.03 11.37
CA ASN A 447 9.50 -15.91 10.59
C ASN A 447 8.29 -15.21 9.96
N ILE A 448 8.07 -13.93 10.29
CA ILE A 448 7.07 -13.06 9.69
C ILE A 448 7.77 -12.05 8.76
N LEU A 449 8.87 -11.47 9.22
CA LEU A 449 9.65 -10.48 8.47
C LEU A 449 10.25 -11.04 7.17
N VAL A 450 10.96 -12.18 7.21
CA VAL A 450 11.63 -12.71 6.00
C VAL A 450 10.62 -13.05 4.91
N PRO A 451 9.51 -13.75 5.17
CA PRO A 451 8.45 -13.91 4.19
C PRO A 451 7.86 -12.58 3.73
N ALA A 452 7.78 -11.56 4.59
CA ALA A 452 7.31 -10.25 4.21
C ALA A 452 8.23 -9.54 3.20
N LEU A 453 9.54 -9.81 3.26
CA LEU A 453 10.57 -9.32 2.34
C LEU A 453 10.68 -10.15 1.05
N GLU A 454 10.02 -11.31 0.94
CA GLU A 454 9.99 -12.08 -0.32
C GLU A 454 9.36 -11.23 -1.44
N GLY A 455 10.11 -11.00 -2.52
CA GLY A 455 9.73 -10.14 -3.65
C GLY A 455 10.47 -8.79 -3.70
N TRP A 456 11.27 -8.46 -2.69
CA TRP A 456 12.35 -7.48 -2.79
C TRP A 456 13.53 -8.06 -3.58
#